data_AF-A0A8D8W236-F1
#
_entry.id   AF-A0A8D8W236-F1
#
_cell.length_a   1.000
_cell.length_b   1.000
_cell.length_c   1.000
_cell.angle_alpha   90.00
_cell.angle_beta   90.00
_cell.angle_gamma   90.00
#
_symmetry.space_group_name_H-M   'P 1'
#
loop_
_entity.id
_entity.type
_entity.pdbx_description
1 polymer ?
#
loop_
_entity_poly.entity_id
_entity_poly.type
_entity_poly.pdbx_seq_one_letter_code
_entity_poly.pdbx_strand_id
1 'polypeptide(L)'
;METLAELACQWLMRPPPRQTFCQNELNLSSKTIVDWLSFFMEITFDWALKNSSEKLGGEGVIVEIDEGKFGRRKYNVGRVIDGQWIFGGIERNPKKFFLVPVPVRVCERQCYPLGCY
;
A
#
# COMPACT_ATOMS: atom_id res chain seq x y z
N MET A 1 26.85 -0.10 -3.70
CA MET A 1 26.27 -0.39 -2.37
C MET A 1 25.77 0.91 -1.74
N GLU A 2 26.56 1.98 -1.71
CA GLU A 2 26.20 3.28 -1.10
C GLU A 2 24.96 3.94 -1.73
N THR A 3 24.89 4.03 -3.05
CA THR A 3 23.76 4.65 -3.77
C THR A 3 22.41 3.95 -3.55
N LEU A 4 22.39 2.63 -3.35
CA LEU A 4 21.16 1.89 -3.03
C LEU A 4 20.70 2.15 -1.60
N ALA A 5 21.64 2.22 -0.66
CA ALA A 5 21.33 2.55 0.73
C ALA A 5 20.78 3.98 0.83
N GLU A 6 21.36 4.94 0.11
CA GLU A 6 20.85 6.30 0.02
C GLU A 6 19.44 6.34 -0.58
N LEU A 7 19.20 5.64 -1.69
CA LEU A 7 17.86 5.56 -2.30
C LEU A 7 16.82 4.97 -1.33
N ALA A 8 17.18 3.92 -0.60
CA ALA A 8 16.32 3.32 0.42
C ALA A 8 16.03 4.30 1.57
N CYS A 9 17.05 5.00 2.07
CA CYS A 9 16.89 6.03 3.10
C CYS A 9 15.95 7.16 2.62
N GLN A 10 16.12 7.65 1.39
CA GLN A 10 15.23 8.67 0.83
C GLN A 10 13.80 8.16 0.70
N TRP A 11 13.61 6.90 0.32
CA TRP A 11 12.28 6.29 0.22
C TRP A 11 11.59 6.17 1.58
N LEU A 12 12.31 5.77 2.63
CA LEU A 12 11.76 5.63 3.98
C LEU A 12 11.44 6.99 4.62
N MET A 13 12.31 7.97 4.46
CA MET A 13 12.27 9.18 5.28
C MET A 13 11.50 10.34 4.64
N ARG A 14 11.30 10.35 3.32
CA ARG A 14 10.65 11.49 2.65
C ARG A 14 9.17 11.25 2.33
N PRO A 15 8.31 12.27 2.47
CA PRO A 15 6.94 12.21 1.94
C PRO A 15 6.94 12.28 0.39
N PRO A 16 5.91 11.72 -0.29
CA PRO A 16 5.71 11.92 -1.72
C PRO A 16 5.56 13.40 -2.12
N PRO A 17 5.97 13.82 -3.33
CA PRO A 17 6.51 13.00 -4.44
C PRO A 17 8.02 12.73 -4.35
N ARG A 18 8.41 11.45 -4.41
CA ARG A 18 9.81 11.00 -4.22
C ARG A 18 10.62 10.88 -5.51
N GLN A 19 9.98 10.57 -6.62
CA GLN A 19 10.65 10.14 -7.85
C GLN A 19 11.54 11.23 -8.44
N THR A 20 11.03 12.45 -8.60
CA THR A 20 11.79 13.59 -9.18
C THR A 20 12.93 14.01 -8.26
N PHE A 21 12.70 13.97 -6.95
CA PHE A 21 13.72 14.26 -5.95
C PHE A 21 14.88 13.26 -6.02
N CYS A 22 14.59 11.96 -5.93
CA CYS A 22 15.63 10.92 -5.96
C CYS A 22 16.41 10.89 -7.29
N GLN A 23 15.76 11.23 -8.42
CA GLN A 23 16.44 11.37 -9.70
C GLN A 23 17.50 12.47 -9.67
N ASN A 24 17.13 13.66 -9.19
CA ASN A 24 18.03 14.81 -9.16
C ASN A 24 19.17 14.61 -8.16
N GLU A 25 18.86 14.08 -6.97
CA GLU A 25 19.84 13.92 -5.88
C GLU A 25 20.89 12.85 -6.21
N LEU A 26 20.47 11.71 -6.76
CA LEU A 26 21.34 10.56 -7.03
C LEU A 26 21.86 10.53 -8.46
N ASN A 27 21.46 11.51 -9.28
CA ASN A 27 21.75 11.58 -10.73
C ASN A 27 21.42 10.26 -11.46
N LEU A 28 20.29 9.65 -11.12
CA LEU A 28 19.83 8.38 -11.68
C LEU A 28 18.73 8.59 -12.71
N SER A 29 18.65 7.67 -13.68
CA SER A 29 17.58 7.71 -14.68
C SER A 29 16.21 7.50 -14.04
N SER A 30 15.18 8.15 -14.61
CA SER A 30 13.79 7.97 -14.21
C SER A 30 13.37 6.50 -14.14
N LYS A 31 13.79 5.71 -15.14
CA LYS A 31 13.51 4.28 -15.23
C LYS A 31 14.10 3.54 -14.03
N THR A 32 15.39 3.75 -13.76
CA THR A 32 16.09 3.13 -12.64
C THR A 32 15.41 3.45 -11.30
N ILE A 33 15.05 4.72 -11.08
CA ILE A 33 14.35 5.13 -9.86
C ILE A 33 12.99 4.43 -9.74
N VAL A 34 12.17 4.44 -10.80
CA VAL A 34 10.85 3.79 -10.78
C VAL A 34 10.96 2.30 -10.48
N ASP A 35 11.93 1.61 -11.08
CA ASP A 35 12.15 0.18 -10.87
C ASP A 35 12.51 -0.12 -9.41
N TRP A 36 13.47 0.63 -8.83
CA TRP A 36 13.86 0.47 -7.43
C TRP A 36 12.76 0.85 -6.44
N LEU A 37 12.03 1.95 -6.70
CA LEU A 37 10.91 2.34 -5.84
C LEU A 37 9.79 1.29 -5.87
N SER A 38 9.55 0.67 -7.04
CA SER A 38 8.59 -0.44 -7.15
C SER A 38 9.03 -1.66 -6.35
N PHE A 39 10.32 -1.98 -6.40
CA PHE A 39 10.91 -3.09 -5.64
C PHE A 39 10.80 -2.89 -4.12
N PHE A 40 11.06 -1.69 -3.61
CA PHE A 40 10.88 -1.39 -2.19
C PHE A 40 9.41 -1.49 -1.75
N MET A 41 8.49 -1.04 -2.60
CA MET A 41 7.06 -1.20 -2.35
C MET A 41 6.66 -2.68 -2.27
N GLU A 42 7.19 -3.53 -3.15
CA GLU A 42 6.92 -4.97 -3.14
C GLU A 42 7.41 -5.64 -1.86
N ILE A 43 8.67 -5.39 -1.47
CA ILE A 43 9.24 -5.93 -0.23
C ILE A 43 8.42 -5.51 1.00
N THR A 44 8.05 -4.23 1.07
CA THR A 44 7.30 -3.71 2.22
C THR A 44 5.87 -4.22 2.26
N PHE A 45 5.24 -4.40 1.10
CA PHE A 45 3.93 -5.02 1.00
C PHE A 45 3.95 -6.48 1.48
N ASP A 46 4.92 -7.27 1.02
CA ASP A 46 5.11 -8.66 1.46
C ASP A 46 5.37 -8.77 2.96
N TRP A 47 6.21 -7.88 3.49
CA TRP A 47 6.45 -7.80 4.93
C TRP A 47 5.16 -7.46 5.69
N ALA A 48 4.38 -6.50 5.19
CA ALA A 48 3.16 -6.05 5.86
C ALA A 48 2.05 -7.11 5.85
N LEU A 49 1.91 -7.88 4.76
CA LEU A 49 1.01 -9.04 4.73
C LEU A 49 1.41 -10.10 5.76
N LYS A 50 2.71 -10.41 5.88
CA LYS A 50 3.22 -11.41 6.83
C LYS A 50 3.09 -10.97 8.30
N ASN A 51 3.10 -9.68 8.57
CA ASN A 51 3.06 -9.11 9.92
C ASN A 51 1.67 -8.52 10.28
N SER A 52 0.63 -8.85 9.51
CA SER A 52 -0.73 -8.41 9.79
C SER A 52 -1.25 -9.01 11.10
N SER A 53 -1.84 -8.17 11.95
CA SER A 53 -2.45 -8.58 13.22
C SER A 53 -3.81 -9.22 13.00
N GLU A 54 -4.13 -10.28 13.75
CA GLU A 54 -5.41 -10.99 13.63
C GLU A 54 -6.61 -10.16 14.10
N LYS A 55 -6.42 -9.28 15.09
CA LYS A 55 -7.49 -8.43 15.64
C LYS A 55 -6.96 -7.05 16.00
N LEU A 56 -7.67 -6.03 15.52
CA LEU A 56 -7.50 -4.63 15.93
C LEU A 56 -8.68 -4.15 16.77
N GLY A 57 -8.46 -3.09 17.52
CA GLY A 57 -9.46 -2.40 18.33
C GLY A 57 -9.54 -2.88 19.77
N GLY A 58 -10.50 -2.32 20.49
CA GLY A 58 -10.69 -2.45 21.94
C GLY A 58 -11.41 -1.22 22.47
N GLU A 59 -11.84 -1.26 23.74
CA GLU A 59 -12.48 -0.10 24.37
C GLU A 59 -11.53 1.10 24.37
N GLY A 60 -12.02 2.24 23.88
CA GLY A 60 -11.22 3.47 23.78
C GLY A 60 -10.15 3.47 22.67
N VAL A 61 -10.06 2.44 21.84
CA VAL A 61 -9.08 2.36 20.74
C VAL A 61 -9.69 2.86 19.43
N ILE A 62 -9.00 3.79 18.77
CA ILE A 62 -9.37 4.31 17.45
C ILE A 62 -8.58 3.56 16.37
N VAL A 63 -9.31 2.91 15.47
CA VAL A 63 -8.77 2.24 14.27
C VAL A 63 -9.10 3.08 13.04
N GLU A 64 -8.10 3.43 12.26
CA GLU A 64 -8.25 4.02 10.94
C GLU A 64 -8.32 2.89 9.91
N ILE A 65 -9.30 2.96 9.00
CA ILE A 65 -9.56 1.95 7.98
C ILE A 65 -9.46 2.62 6.62
N ASP A 66 -8.78 1.96 5.68
CA ASP A 66 -8.63 2.46 4.31
C ASP A 66 -8.71 1.34 3.26
N GLU A 67 -9.07 1.71 2.03
CA GLU A 67 -9.18 0.82 0.87
C GLU A 67 -8.29 1.32 -0.29
N GLY A 68 -7.30 0.50 -0.65
CA GLY A 68 -6.40 0.80 -1.76
C GLY A 68 -6.60 -0.18 -2.91
N LYS A 69 -6.84 0.32 -4.13
CA LYS A 69 -6.85 -0.53 -5.33
C LYS A 69 -5.51 -0.45 -6.07
N PHE A 70 -4.80 -1.56 -6.16
CA PHE A 70 -3.53 -1.66 -6.89
C PHE A 70 -3.78 -2.15 -8.32
N GLY A 71 -3.48 -1.32 -9.32
CA GLY A 71 -3.49 -1.72 -10.73
C GLY A 71 -2.74 -0.72 -11.60
N ARG A 72 -2.06 -1.21 -12.66
CA ARG A 72 -1.43 -0.35 -13.67
C ARG A 72 -2.48 0.03 -14.73
N ARG A 73 -2.44 1.29 -15.20
CA ARG A 73 -3.48 1.95 -16.02
C ARG A 73 -3.82 1.20 -17.30
N LYS A 74 -4.85 1.70 -18.00
CA LYS A 74 -4.74 1.84 -19.44
C LYS A 74 -4.89 3.30 -19.92
N TYR A 75 -3.81 3.82 -20.54
CA TYR A 75 -3.78 4.88 -21.57
C TYR A 75 -4.29 6.31 -21.30
N ASN A 76 -4.16 6.87 -20.10
CA ASN A 76 -4.52 8.27 -19.82
C ASN A 76 -6.00 8.65 -20.10
N VAL A 77 -6.92 7.70 -20.35
CA VAL A 77 -8.35 7.98 -20.56
C VAL A 77 -9.23 6.76 -20.19
N GLY A 78 -10.31 6.98 -19.41
CA GLY A 78 -11.35 5.97 -19.08
C GLY A 78 -11.13 5.16 -17.77
N ARG A 79 -12.13 4.33 -17.37
CA ARG A 79 -12.12 3.44 -16.18
C ARG A 79 -12.05 1.96 -16.58
N VAL A 80 -10.89 1.31 -16.45
CA VAL A 80 -10.78 -0.09 -15.96
C VAL A 80 -9.46 -0.23 -15.19
N ILE A 81 -9.56 -0.42 -13.88
CA ILE A 81 -8.45 -0.88 -13.03
C ILE A 81 -8.75 -2.36 -12.80
N ASP A 82 -8.12 -3.26 -13.54
CA ASP A 82 -8.03 -4.66 -13.13
C ASP A 82 -6.86 -4.74 -12.17
N GLY A 83 -7.15 -5.12 -10.94
CA GLY A 83 -6.27 -4.79 -9.84
C GLY A 83 -6.79 -5.31 -8.52
N GLN A 84 -5.84 -5.73 -7.68
CA GLN A 84 -6.13 -6.28 -6.38
C GLN A 84 -6.57 -5.13 -5.47
N TRP A 85 -7.79 -5.24 -4.93
CA TRP A 85 -8.21 -4.41 -3.83
C TRP A 85 -7.53 -4.91 -2.56
N ILE A 86 -6.99 -4.00 -1.78
CA ILE A 86 -6.46 -4.27 -0.46
C ILE A 86 -7.26 -3.44 0.52
N PHE A 87 -7.79 -4.11 1.53
CA PHE A 87 -8.45 -3.50 2.68
C PHE A 87 -7.45 -3.49 3.83
N GLY A 88 -7.24 -2.34 4.45
CA GLY A 88 -6.27 -2.21 5.52
C GLY A 88 -6.83 -1.43 6.70
N GLY A 89 -6.23 -1.65 7.86
CA GLY A 89 -6.52 -0.86 9.04
C GLY A 89 -5.31 -0.71 9.94
N ILE A 90 -5.22 0.40 10.66
CA ILE A 90 -4.16 0.69 11.63
C ILE A 90 -4.76 1.33 12.89
N GLU A 91 -4.32 0.87 14.05
CA GLU A 91 -4.59 1.52 15.32
C GLU A 91 -3.71 2.76 15.47
N ARG A 92 -4.29 3.88 15.93
CA ARG A 92 -3.50 5.12 16.16
C ARG A 92 -2.43 4.91 17.22
N ASN A 93 -2.78 4.18 18.28
CA ASN A 93 -1.92 3.76 19.38
C ASN A 93 -2.56 2.54 20.05
N PRO A 94 -1.88 1.38 20.14
CA PRO A 94 -0.56 1.04 19.59
C PRO A 94 -0.57 0.89 18.06
N LYS A 95 0.59 0.81 17.39
CA LYS A 95 0.67 0.71 15.90
C LYS A 95 0.43 -0.71 15.37
N LYS A 96 -0.65 -1.37 15.80
CA LYS A 96 -1.07 -2.64 15.19
C LYS A 96 -1.79 -2.35 13.88
N PHE A 97 -1.60 -3.21 12.88
CA PHE A 97 -2.23 -3.05 11.58
C PHE A 97 -2.60 -4.41 10.97
N PHE A 98 -3.51 -4.39 10.00
CA PHE A 98 -3.75 -5.52 9.10
C PHE A 98 -3.82 -5.04 7.65
N LEU A 99 -3.49 -5.92 6.72
CA LEU A 99 -3.74 -5.77 5.29
C LEU A 99 -4.34 -7.07 4.77
N VAL A 100 -5.48 -6.96 4.10
CA VAL A 100 -6.21 -8.11 3.57
C VAL A 100 -6.50 -7.89 2.09
N PRO A 101 -6.05 -8.79 1.20
CA PRO A 101 -6.48 -8.76 -0.18
C PRO A 101 -7.97 -9.11 -0.28
N VAL A 102 -8.75 -8.21 -0.86
CA VAL A 102 -10.17 -8.41 -1.10
C VAL A 102 -10.35 -9.33 -2.31
N PRO A 103 -10.94 -10.52 -2.14
CA PRO A 103 -11.13 -11.45 -3.26
C PRO A 103 -11.97 -10.79 -4.36
N VAL A 104 -11.61 -11.05 -5.61
CA VAL A 104 -12.37 -10.57 -6.77
C VAL A 104 -13.77 -11.15 -6.69
N ARG A 105 -14.77 -10.29 -6.47
CA ARG A 105 -16.17 -10.70 -6.47
C ARG A 105 -16.58 -11.00 -7.91
N VAL A 106 -16.65 -12.28 -8.27
CA VAL A 106 -17.51 -12.69 -9.39
C VAL A 106 -18.94 -12.45 -8.92
N CYS A 107 -19.75 -11.78 -9.73
CA CYS A 107 -21.07 -11.29 -9.36
C CYS A 107 -22.01 -12.42 -8.87
N GLU A 108 -22.03 -12.66 -7.57
CA GLU A 108 -23.20 -13.11 -6.86
C GLU A 108 -23.55 -12.03 -5.84
N ARG A 109 -24.76 -11.48 -5.97
CA ARG A 109 -25.33 -10.54 -5.01
C ARG A 109 -25.52 -11.26 -3.67
N GLN A 110 -24.50 -11.29 -2.84
CA GLN A 110 -24.67 -11.51 -1.41
C GLN A 110 -24.69 -10.16 -0.72
N CYS A 111 -25.91 -9.67 -0.48
CA CYS A 111 -26.17 -8.75 0.60
C CYS A 111 -25.58 -9.38 1.87
N TYR A 112 -24.55 -8.77 2.46
CA TYR A 112 -24.20 -9.11 3.83
C TYR A 112 -25.42 -8.76 4.69
N PRO A 113 -25.99 -9.69 5.48
CA PRO A 113 -26.95 -9.30 6.49
C PRO A 113 -26.15 -8.46 7.49
N LEU A 114 -26.33 -7.14 7.43
CA LEU A 114 -26.02 -6.27 8.56
C LEU A 114 -26.96 -6.73 9.68
N GLY A 115 -26.48 -7.69 10.45
CA GLY A 115 -27.09 -8.09 11.70
C GLY A 115 -27.05 -6.87 12.61
N CYS A 116 -28.23 -6.32 12.88
CA CYS A 116 -28.46 -5.44 14.00
C CYS A 116 -27.97 -6.14 15.28
N TYR A 117 -27.00 -5.54 15.95
CA TYR A 117 -26.83 -5.65 17.39
C TYR A 117 -27.20 -4.31 18.00
#